data_AF-A0A7S4CPZ6-F1
#
_entry.id   AF-A0A7S4CPZ6-F1
#
_cell.length_a   1.000
_cell.length_b   1.000
_cell.length_c   1.000
_cell.angle_alpha   90.00
_cell.angle_beta   90.00
_cell.angle_gamma   90.00
#
_symmetry.space_group_name_H-M   'P 1'
#
loop_
_entity.id
_entity.type
_entity.pdbx_description
1 polymer ?
#
loop_
_entity_poly.entity_id
_entity_poly.type
_entity_poly.pdbx_seq_one_letter_code
_entity_poly.pdbx_strand_id
1 'polypeptide(L)'
;ALYNGMFLEQAAYCYLTGLSVCCHRKFAFFMVLGAVKYSNSGHLSQAIRCNRLSSILYRGRRWTHIENILNNNLSKLYEDRSRMSQNPQDMQMAIAYTRRFMQMCNQPMSSKEFLEKFVGQLVTYL
;
A
#
# COMPACT_ATOMS: atom_id res chain seq x y z
N ALA A 1 -13.94 11.67 -7.18
CA ALA A 1 -12.77 10.79 -6.96
C ALA A 1 -12.07 11.08 -5.62
N LEU A 2 -11.85 12.35 -5.27
CA LEU A 2 -11.41 12.79 -3.92
C LEU A 2 -12.32 12.29 -2.79
N TYR A 3 -13.64 12.47 -2.92
CA TYR A 3 -14.63 11.99 -1.92
C TYR A 3 -14.51 10.49 -1.65
N ASN A 4 -14.33 9.67 -2.69
CA ASN A 4 -14.20 8.22 -2.56
C ASN A 4 -12.92 7.83 -1.80
N GLY A 5 -11.82 8.57 -1.98
CA GLY A 5 -10.60 8.38 -1.20
C GLY A 5 -10.83 8.66 0.28
N MET A 6 -11.51 9.77 0.60
CA MET A 6 -11.81 10.16 1.98
C MET A 6 -12.75 9.17 2.68
N PHE A 7 -13.78 8.68 1.98
CA PHE A 7 -14.66 7.63 2.50
C PHE A 7 -13.88 6.36 2.86
N LEU A 8 -12.88 5.98 2.05
CA LEU A 8 -12.04 4.82 2.35
C LEU A 8 -11.15 5.05 3.57
N GLU A 9 -10.63 6.26 3.78
CA GLU A 9 -9.88 6.59 5.00
C GLU A 9 -10.76 6.58 6.26
N GLN A 10 -11.98 7.10 6.17
CA GLN A 10 -12.95 7.05 7.27
C GLN A 10 -13.33 5.60 7.61
N ALA A 11 -13.62 4.79 6.59
CA ALA A 11 -13.87 3.35 6.77
C ALA A 11 -12.65 2.64 7.38
N ALA A 12 -11.43 3.00 6.95
CA ALA A 12 -10.21 2.50 7.55
C ALA A 12 -10.17 2.82 9.04
N TYR A 13 -10.41 4.08 9.42
CA TYR A 13 -10.37 4.55 10.81
C TYR A 13 -11.30 3.76 11.73
N CYS A 14 -12.50 3.38 11.26
CA CYS A 14 -13.42 2.54 12.03
C CYS A 14 -12.80 1.19 12.45
N TYR A 15 -11.85 0.63 11.68
CA TYR A 15 -11.13 -0.59 12.05
C TYR A 15 -10.09 -0.40 13.17
N LEU A 16 -9.79 0.83 13.57
CA LEU A 16 -8.91 1.16 14.69
C LEU A 16 -9.66 1.55 15.96
N THR A 17 -10.80 2.24 15.83
CA THR A 17 -11.47 2.90 16.96
C THR A 17 -12.91 2.43 17.22
N GLY A 18 -13.50 1.65 16.31
CA GLY A 18 -14.92 1.28 16.35
C GLY A 18 -15.23 -0.20 16.57
N LEU A 19 -14.21 -1.04 16.79
CA LEU A 19 -14.37 -2.48 16.98
C LEU A 19 -13.81 -2.94 18.32
N SER A 20 -14.38 -4.00 18.88
CA SER A 20 -13.84 -4.68 20.06
C SER A 20 -12.42 -5.22 19.85
N VAL A 21 -12.02 -5.43 18.58
CA VAL A 21 -10.66 -5.85 18.20
C VAL A 21 -10.14 -4.99 17.05
N CYS A 22 -9.00 -4.34 17.26
CA CYS A 22 -8.33 -3.53 16.25
C CYS A 22 -7.87 -4.36 15.04
N CYS A 23 -8.41 -4.04 13.87
CA CYS A 23 -8.16 -4.75 12.63
C CYS A 23 -7.14 -4.00 11.75
N HIS A 24 -5.88 -3.92 12.20
CA HIS A 24 -4.79 -3.21 11.52
C HIS A 24 -4.62 -3.58 10.03
N ARG A 25 -4.91 -4.84 9.67
CA ARG A 25 -4.84 -5.30 8.26
C ARG A 25 -5.96 -4.75 7.41
N LYS A 26 -7.19 -4.70 7.94
CA LYS A 26 -8.34 -4.11 7.23
C LYS A 26 -8.11 -2.61 7.09
N PHE A 27 -7.65 -1.94 8.14
CA PHE A 27 -7.20 -0.54 8.06
C PHE A 27 -6.20 -0.35 6.92
N ALA A 28 -5.09 -1.10 6.91
CA ALA A 28 -4.03 -0.94 5.92
C ALA A 28 -4.52 -1.19 4.48
N PHE A 29 -5.41 -2.16 4.29
CA PHE A 29 -6.02 -2.47 3.00
C PHE A 29 -6.88 -1.31 2.46
N PHE A 30 -7.75 -0.75 3.29
CA PHE A 30 -8.57 0.40 2.89
C PHE A 30 -7.72 1.64 2.60
N MET A 31 -6.61 1.82 3.32
CA MET A 31 -5.65 2.88 3.02
C MET A 31 -4.98 2.67 1.64
N VAL A 32 -4.65 1.44 1.23
CA VAL A 32 -4.14 1.17 -0.13
C VAL A 32 -5.18 1.55 -1.19
N LEU A 33 -6.44 1.17 -1.00
CA LEU A 33 -7.52 1.53 -1.92
C LEU A 33 -7.72 3.05 -2.01
N GLY A 34 -7.68 3.76 -0.87
CA GLY A 34 -7.76 5.21 -0.82
C GLY A 34 -6.63 5.86 -1.59
N ALA A 35 -5.41 5.34 -1.44
CA ALA A 35 -4.23 5.84 -2.14
C ALA A 35 -4.36 5.76 -3.67
N VAL A 36 -4.91 4.66 -4.20
CA VAL A 36 -5.19 4.52 -5.64
C VAL A 36 -6.20 5.57 -6.11
N LYS A 37 -7.27 5.82 -5.34
CA LYS A 37 -8.24 6.87 -5.68
C LYS A 37 -7.63 8.26 -5.71
N TYR A 38 -6.76 8.58 -4.74
CA TYR A 38 -6.05 9.85 -4.72
C TYR A 38 -5.04 9.98 -5.87
N SER A 39 -4.27 8.92 -6.14
CA SER A 39 -3.31 8.86 -7.25
C SER A 39 -3.99 9.14 -8.59
N ASN A 40 -5.10 8.46 -8.87
CA ASN A 40 -5.87 8.64 -10.11
C ASN A 40 -6.50 10.04 -10.23
N SER A 41 -6.59 10.79 -9.14
CA SER A 41 -7.15 12.14 -9.09
C SER A 41 -6.09 13.23 -9.04
N GLY A 42 -4.79 12.88 -9.10
CA GLY A 42 -3.69 13.83 -8.96
C GLY A 42 -3.43 14.33 -7.52
N HIS A 43 -4.09 13.76 -6.51
CA HIS A 43 -3.91 14.14 -5.10
C HIS A 43 -2.69 13.41 -4.49
N LEU A 44 -1.49 13.75 -4.95
CA LEU A 44 -0.25 13.04 -4.61
C LEU A 44 0.05 13.02 -3.11
N SER A 45 -0.20 14.11 -2.38
CA SER A 45 0.08 14.18 -0.94
C SER A 45 -0.71 13.13 -0.15
N GLN A 46 -2.01 13.04 -0.44
CA GLN A 46 -2.91 12.08 0.17
C GLN A 46 -2.55 10.64 -0.27
N ALA A 47 -2.23 10.44 -1.55
CA ALA A 47 -1.79 9.14 -2.06
C ALA A 47 -0.52 8.63 -1.36
N ILE A 48 0.48 9.51 -1.16
CA ILE A 48 1.72 9.19 -0.45
C ILE A 48 1.42 8.87 1.02
N ARG A 49 0.62 9.70 1.70
CA ARG A 49 0.23 9.48 3.10
C ARG A 49 -0.39 8.09 3.28
N CYS A 50 -1.38 7.77 2.45
CA CYS A 50 -2.09 6.52 2.55
C CYS A 50 -1.18 5.31 2.30
N ASN A 51 -0.39 5.33 1.22
CA ASN A 51 0.57 4.25 0.95
C ASN A 51 1.63 4.10 2.05
N ARG A 52 2.13 5.20 2.65
CA ARG A 52 3.13 5.13 3.74
C ARG A 52 2.56 4.47 4.99
N LEU A 53 1.34 4.82 5.37
CA LEU A 53 0.66 4.20 6.53
C LEU A 53 0.46 2.71 6.29
N SER A 54 0.02 2.31 5.09
CA SER A 54 -0.07 0.89 4.73
C SER A 54 1.30 0.20 4.74
N SER A 55 2.34 0.84 4.20
CA SER A 55 3.70 0.29 4.15
C SER A 55 4.24 -0.03 5.54
N ILE A 56 4.04 0.86 6.52
CA ILE A 56 4.47 0.63 7.91
C ILE A 56 3.78 -0.61 8.50
N LEU A 57 2.50 -0.81 8.21
CA LEU A 57 1.72 -1.91 8.78
C LEU A 57 2.02 -3.27 8.14
N TYR A 58 2.30 -3.29 6.83
CA TYR A 58 2.63 -4.52 6.11
C TYR A 58 4.10 -4.91 6.21
N ARG A 59 5.00 -3.97 6.52
CA ARG A 59 6.45 -4.21 6.57
C ARG A 59 6.81 -5.39 7.48
N GLY A 60 7.58 -6.33 6.95
CA GLY A 60 8.14 -7.44 7.73
C GLY A 60 7.11 -8.49 8.15
N ARG A 61 5.88 -8.44 7.61
CA ARG A 61 4.82 -9.41 7.91
C ARG A 61 4.83 -10.61 6.97
N ARG A 62 5.81 -10.70 6.05
CA ARG A 62 5.93 -11.71 4.99
C ARG A 62 4.80 -11.63 3.94
N TRP A 63 4.23 -10.45 3.74
CA TRP A 63 3.23 -10.20 2.68
C TRP A 63 3.94 -9.58 1.48
N THR A 64 4.89 -10.34 0.93
CA THR A 64 5.85 -9.86 -0.07
C THR A 64 5.16 -9.20 -1.25
N HIS A 65 4.02 -9.72 -1.70
CA HIS A 65 3.26 -9.13 -2.81
C HIS A 65 2.75 -7.71 -2.51
N ILE A 66 2.10 -7.50 -1.35
CA ILE A 66 1.58 -6.19 -0.96
C ILE A 66 2.74 -5.23 -0.67
N GLU A 67 3.77 -5.69 0.04
CA GLU A 67 4.97 -4.89 0.31
C GLU A 67 5.65 -4.44 -1.00
N ASN A 68 5.70 -5.30 -2.02
CA ASN A 68 6.26 -4.98 -3.33
C ASN A 68 5.41 -3.92 -4.07
N ILE A 69 4.08 -4.09 -4.09
CA ILE A 69 3.16 -3.11 -4.68
C ILE A 69 3.32 -1.74 -3.99
N LEU A 70 3.41 -1.71 -2.67
CA LEU A 70 3.57 -0.48 -1.89
C LEU A 70 4.90 0.22 -2.18
N ASN A 71 6.01 -0.54 -2.27
CA ASN A 71 7.31 0.02 -2.62
C ASN A 71 7.29 0.61 -4.04
N ASN A 72 6.68 -0.09 -5.01
CA ASN A 72 6.53 0.42 -6.39
C ASN A 72 5.69 1.69 -6.44
N ASN A 73 4.54 1.70 -5.76
CA ASN A 73 3.63 2.85 -5.74
C ASN A 73 4.29 4.07 -5.08
N LEU A 74 4.94 3.88 -3.94
CA LEU A 74 5.63 4.97 -3.24
C LEU A 74 6.78 5.52 -4.07
N SER A 75 7.55 4.67 -4.73
CA SER A 75 8.61 5.11 -5.65
C SER A 75 8.07 6.08 -6.70
N LYS A 76 7.03 5.68 -7.44
CA LYS A 76 6.40 6.50 -8.48
C LYS A 76 5.81 7.80 -7.93
N LEU A 77 5.08 7.73 -6.82
CA LEU A 77 4.46 8.91 -6.22
C LEU A 77 5.48 9.94 -5.74
N TYR A 78 6.60 9.49 -5.16
CA TYR A 78 7.68 10.38 -4.75
C TYR A 78 8.44 10.96 -5.94
N GLU A 79 8.62 10.19 -7.01
CA GLU A 79 9.19 10.68 -8.26
C GLU A 79 8.31 11.77 -8.88
N ASP A 80 7.00 11.53 -9.01
CA ASP A 80 6.03 12.50 -9.53
C ASP A 80 6.03 13.79 -8.68
N ARG A 81 6.01 13.65 -7.35
CA ARG A 81 6.06 14.82 -6.45
C ARG A 81 7.39 15.57 -6.54
N SER A 82 8.50 14.86 -6.70
CA SER A 82 9.83 15.47 -6.88
C SER A 82 9.90 16.26 -8.19
N ARG A 83 9.34 15.74 -9.29
CA ARG A 83 9.27 16.45 -10.57
C ARG A 83 8.45 17.73 -10.48
N MET A 84 7.36 17.73 -9.70
CA MET A 84 6.51 18.92 -9.51
C MET A 84 7.12 19.97 -8.58
N SER A 85 7.77 19.54 -7.50
CA SER A 85 8.26 20.44 -6.44
C SER A 85 9.76 20.74 -6.52
N GLN A 86 10.50 20.05 -7.39
CA GLN A 86 11.97 20.03 -7.44
C GLN A 86 12.63 19.72 -6.09
N ASN A 87 11.94 18.98 -5.22
CA ASN A 87 12.43 18.64 -3.89
C ASN A 87 13.41 17.45 -3.97
N PRO A 88 14.70 17.62 -3.60
CA PRO A 88 15.68 16.53 -3.63
C PRO A 88 15.39 15.44 -2.60
N GLN A 89 14.68 15.75 -1.51
CA GLN A 89 14.30 14.74 -0.51
C GLN A 89 13.31 13.73 -1.09
N ASP A 90 12.40 14.19 -1.94
CA ASP A 90 11.43 13.31 -2.59
C ASP A 90 12.12 12.37 -3.57
N MET A 91 13.13 12.86 -4.29
CA MET A 91 13.95 12.01 -5.16
C MET A 91 14.70 10.94 -4.37
N GLN A 92 15.26 11.28 -3.21
CA GLN A 92 15.92 10.31 -2.33
C GLN A 92 14.94 9.24 -1.84
N MET A 93 13.72 9.64 -1.49
CA MET A 93 12.66 8.69 -1.08
C MET A 93 12.26 7.77 -2.24
N ALA A 94 12.11 8.31 -3.46
CA ALA A 94 11.81 7.51 -4.65
C ALA A 94 12.88 6.44 -4.88
N ILE A 95 14.17 6.82 -4.86
CA ILE A 95 15.30 5.90 -5.01
C ILE A 95 15.29 4.82 -3.91
N ALA A 96 15.03 5.21 -2.66
CA ALA A 96 14.99 4.27 -1.55
C ALA A 96 13.88 3.21 -1.72
N TYR A 97 12.69 3.62 -2.18
CA TYR A 97 11.58 2.70 -2.44
C TYR A 97 11.82 1.83 -3.68
N THR A 98 12.41 2.37 -4.74
CA THR A 98 12.84 1.57 -5.92
C THR A 98 13.83 0.48 -5.52
N ARG A 99 14.83 0.82 -4.71
CA ARG A 99 15.81 -0.18 -4.24
C ARG A 99 15.14 -1.31 -3.47
N ARG A 100 14.19 -1.00 -2.60
CA ARG A 100 13.40 -2.01 -1.86
C ARG A 100 12.55 -2.86 -2.80
N PHE A 101 11.86 -2.24 -3.75
CA PHE A 101 11.10 -2.96 -4.78
C PHE A 101 11.98 -3.96 -5.53
N MET A 102 13.14 -3.53 -6.02
CA MET A 102 14.07 -4.40 -6.76
C MET A 102 14.60 -5.55 -5.91
N GLN A 103 14.90 -5.33 -4.63
CA GLN A 103 15.30 -6.40 -3.71
C GLN A 103 14.21 -7.46 -3.53
N MET A 104 12.94 -7.06 -3.53
CA MET A 104 11.80 -7.94 -3.32
C MET A 104 11.35 -8.66 -4.60
N CYS A 105 11.52 -8.05 -5.77
CA CYS A 105 11.28 -8.71 -7.06
C CYS A 105 12.16 -9.95 -7.26
N ASN A 106 13.31 -10.03 -6.58
CA ASN A 106 14.18 -11.21 -6.57
C ASN A 106 13.70 -12.33 -5.62
N GLN A 107 12.58 -12.13 -4.92
CA GLN A 107 11.95 -13.13 -4.03
C GLN A 107 10.46 -13.36 -4.35
N PRO A 108 10.08 -13.71 -5.60
CA PRO A 108 8.68 -13.91 -5.90
C PRO A 108 8.21 -15.22 -5.29
N MET A 109 7.31 -15.15 -4.31
CA MET A 109 6.23 -16.13 -4.30
C MET A 109 5.37 -15.79 -5.52
N SER A 110 5.25 -16.71 -6.46
CA SER A 110 4.46 -16.43 -7.65
C SER A 110 3.01 -16.17 -7.24
N SER A 111 2.32 -15.22 -7.89
CA SER A 111 0.89 -14.98 -7.63
C SER A 111 0.06 -16.28 -7.72
N LYS A 112 0.52 -17.23 -8.55
CA LYS A 112 -0.03 -18.58 -8.68
C LYS A 112 0.13 -19.40 -7.39
N GLU A 113 1.32 -19.49 -6.80
CA GLU A 113 1.55 -20.22 -5.54
C GLU A 113 0.72 -19.66 -4.37
N PHE A 114 0.59 -18.33 -4.30
CA PHE A 114 -0.28 -17.72 -3.29
C PHE A 114 -1.74 -18.11 -3.50
N LEU A 115 -2.24 -18.04 -4.74
CA LEU A 115 -3.62 -18.40 -5.07
C LEU A 115 -3.89 -19.87 -4.81
N GLU A 116 -2.98 -20.78 -5.17
CA GLU A 116 -3.10 -22.21 -4.91
C GLU A 116 -3.18 -22.51 -3.41
N LYS A 117 -2.29 -21.88 -2.61
CA LYS A 117 -2.33 -22.00 -1.15
C LYS A 117 -3.62 -21.43 -0.55
N PHE A 118 -4.08 -20.29 -1.07
CA PHE A 118 -5.29 -19.63 -0.61
C PHE A 118 -6.55 -20.47 -0.93
N VAL A 119 -6.66 -21.01 -2.15
CA VAL A 119 -7.74 -21.90 -2.55
C VAL A 119 -7.73 -23.16 -1.69
N GLY A 120 -6.57 -23.78 -1.47
CA GLY A 120 -6.45 -24.96 -0.60
C GLY A 120 -6.96 -24.71 0.82
N GLN A 121 -6.67 -23.54 1.40
CA GLN A 121 -7.19 -23.16 2.71
C GLN A 121 -8.70 -22.87 2.69
N LEU A 122 -9.20 -22.19 1.65
CA LEU A 122 -10.64 -21.91 1.49
C LEU A 122 -11.48 -23.19 1.44
N VAL A 123 -11.02 -24.21 0.73
CA VAL A 123 -11.66 -25.54 0.66
C VAL A 123 -11.69 -26.22 2.05
N THR A 124 -10.81 -25.84 2.98
CA THR A 124 -10.82 -26.39 4.34
C THR A 124 -11.90 -25.74 5.23
N TYR A 125 -12.46 -24.59 4.81
CA TYR A 125 -13.48 -23.83 5.54
C TYR A 125 -14.87 -23.92 4.91
N LEU A 126 -15.00 -24.61 3.77
CA LEU A 126 -16.26 -24.89 3.06
C LEU A 126 -16.61 -26.38 3.25
#